data_AF-F8NDR9-F1
#
_entry.id   AF-F8NDR9-F1
#
_cell.length_a   1.000
_cell.length_b   1.000
_cell.length_c   1.000
_cell.angle_alpha   90.00
_cell.angle_beta   90.00
_cell.angle_gamma   90.00
#
_symmetry.space_group_name_H-M   'P 1'
#
loop_
_entity.id
_entity.type
_entity.pdbx_description
1 polymer ?
#
loop_
_entity_poly.entity_id
_entity_poly.type
_entity_poly.pdbx_seq_one_letter_code
_entity_poly.pdbx_strand_id
1 'polypeptide(L)' 'SQIIRQNLLCNPTEKPHAFKAIDWLVELNNLCTKVIFAGTGPNHTIDHIIKESSLIEVYHSCHVTV' A
#
# COMPACT_ATOMS: atom_id res chain seq x y z
N SER A 1 2.94 10.22 -22.14
CA SER A 1 4.29 10.46 -21.58
C SER A 1 4.90 9.14 -21.09
N GLN A 2 6.16 8.85 -21.42
CA GLN A 2 6.90 7.67 -20.93
C GLN A 2 7.16 7.76 -19.41
N ILE A 3 7.40 8.97 -18.92
CA ILE A 3 7.62 9.29 -17.50
C ILE A 3 6.41 8.88 -16.65
N ILE A 4 5.19 9.13 -17.13
CA ILE A 4 3.96 8.74 -16.40
C ILE A 4 3.85 7.21 -16.29
N ARG A 5 4.19 6.47 -17.35
CA ARG A 5 4.16 4.99 -17.35
C ARG A 5 5.23 4.39 -16.45
N GLN A 6 6.39 5.04 -16.35
CA GLN A 6 7.45 4.64 -15.42
C GLN A 6 7.11 4.95 -13.96
N ASN A 7 6.33 6.01 -13.69
CA ASN A 7 5.81 6.31 -12.35
C ASN A 7 4.63 5.42 -11.92
N LEU A 8 3.99 4.70 -12.83
CA LEU A 8 2.88 3.78 -12.52
C LEU A 8 3.37 2.37 -12.15
N LEU A 9 4.62 2.05 -12.49
CA LEU A 9 5.16 0.71 -12.40
C LEU A 9 6.41 0.69 -11.53
N CYS A 10 6.49 -0.25 -10.59
CA CYS A 10 7.67 -0.51 -9.79
C CYS A 10 8.14 -1.96 -9.99
N ASN A 11 9.44 -2.20 -9.91
CA ASN A 11 10.00 -3.56 -9.94
C ASN A 11 10.65 -3.88 -8.59
N PRO A 12 9.87 -4.30 -7.58
CA PRO A 12 10.40 -4.58 -6.24
C PRO A 12 11.31 -5.82 -6.21
N THR A 13 11.35 -6.61 -7.27
CA THR A 13 12.15 -7.84 -7.35
C THR A 13 13.46 -7.67 -8.11
N GLU A 14 13.66 -6.51 -8.75
CA GLU A 14 14.79 -6.18 -9.63
C GLU A 14 15.02 -7.15 -10.81
N LYS A 15 14.09 -8.08 -11.07
CA LYS A 15 14.21 -9.05 -12.17
C LYS A 15 13.77 -8.45 -13.51
N PRO A 16 14.39 -8.84 -14.65
CA PRO A 16 13.91 -8.43 -15.96
C PRO A 16 12.42 -8.75 -16.13
N HIS A 17 11.65 -7.78 -16.66
CA HIS A 17 10.21 -7.91 -16.95
C HIS A 17 9.30 -8.18 -15.75
N ALA A 18 9.74 -7.91 -14.51
CA ALA A 18 8.95 -8.13 -13.29
C ALA A 18 8.33 -6.85 -12.70
N PHE A 19 8.02 -5.87 -13.56
CA PHE A 19 7.34 -4.65 -13.14
C PHE A 19 5.88 -4.94 -12.74
N LYS A 20 5.43 -4.28 -11.68
CA LYS A 20 4.09 -4.37 -11.13
C LYS A 20 3.49 -2.97 -11.07
N ALA A 21 2.16 -2.87 -11.22
CA ALA A 21 1.46 -1.64 -10.89
C ALA A 21 1.70 -1.30 -9.41
N ILE A 22 1.91 -0.01 -9.12
CA ILE A 22 2.12 0.45 -7.74
C ILE A 22 0.88 0.14 -6.87
N ASP A 23 -0.34 0.19 -7.43
CA ASP A 23 -1.55 -0.15 -6.68
C ASP A 23 -1.46 -1.58 -6.12
N TRP A 24 -0.94 -2.54 -6.90
CA TRP A 24 -0.86 -3.92 -6.46
C TRP A 24 0.08 -4.09 -5.26
N LEU A 25 1.20 -3.36 -5.25
CA LEU A 25 2.12 -3.35 -4.11
C LEU A 25 1.44 -2.76 -2.86
N VAL A 26 0.71 -1.67 -3.05
CA VAL A 26 -0.01 -0.98 -1.97
C VAL A 26 -1.13 -1.86 -1.40
N GLU A 27 -1.90 -2.54 -2.25
CA GLU A 27 -2.93 -3.49 -1.84
C GLU A 27 -2.36 -4.69 -1.09
N LEU A 28 -1.24 -5.25 -1.57
CA LEU A 28 -0.56 -6.36 -0.90
C LEU A 28 -0.08 -5.97 0.49
N ASN A 29 0.52 -4.79 0.65
CA ASN A 29 0.94 -4.28 1.96
C ASN A 29 -0.25 -4.15 2.91
N ASN A 30 -1.38 -3.63 2.42
CA ASN A 30 -2.59 -3.52 3.21
C ASN A 30 -3.18 -4.88 3.60
N LEU A 31 -3.16 -5.87 2.71
CA LEU A 31 -3.60 -7.24 3.02
C LEU A 31 -2.73 -7.85 4.12
N CYS A 32 -1.41 -7.72 4.01
CA CYS A 32 -0.48 -8.17 5.03
C CYS A 32 -0.80 -7.54 6.39
N THR A 33 -0.92 -6.21 6.45
CA THR A 33 -1.17 -5.46 7.69
C THR A 33 -2.56 -5.74 8.28
N LYS A 34 -3.61 -5.82 7.46
CA LYS A 34 -5.01 -5.86 7.91
C LYS A 34 -5.59 -7.27 8.06
N VAL A 35 -5.03 -8.27 7.40
CA VAL A 35 -5.60 -9.62 7.36
C VAL A 35 -4.62 -10.67 7.86
N ILE A 36 -3.37 -10.63 7.41
CA ILE A 36 -2.38 -11.67 7.75
C ILE A 36 -1.78 -11.43 9.13
N PHE A 37 -1.45 -10.17 9.45
CA PHE A 37 -0.82 -9.79 10.72
C PHE A 37 -1.77 -9.10 11.70
N ALA A 38 -3.02 -8.87 11.30
CA ALA A 38 -4.04 -8.40 12.22
C ALA A 38 -4.47 -9.55 13.14
N GLY A 39 -4.26 -9.39 14.45
CA GLY A 39 -4.70 -10.35 15.47
C GLY A 39 -3.59 -10.98 16.32
N THR A 40 -2.32 -10.90 15.91
CA THR A 40 -1.19 -11.45 16.69
C THR A 40 0.01 -10.50 16.74
N GLY A 41 0.55 -10.27 17.95
CA GLY A 41 1.74 -9.43 18.16
C GLY A 41 1.46 -7.92 18.24
N PRO A 42 2.49 -7.06 18.20
CA PRO A 42 2.37 -5.60 18.32
C PRO A 42 1.57 -4.93 17.18
N ASN A 43 1.29 -5.66 16.10
CA ASN A 43 0.57 -5.18 14.92
C ASN A 43 -0.97 -5.26 15.06
N HIS A 44 -1.48 -5.64 16.23
CA HIS A 44 -2.92 -5.81 16.50
C HIS A 44 -3.63 -4.49 16.87
N THR A 45 -2.93 -3.36 17.04
CA THR A 45 -3.63 -2.11 17.35
C THR A 45 -4.18 -1.43 16.09
N ILE A 46 -5.41 -0.94 16.17
CA ILE A 46 -6.01 -0.13 15.10
C ILE A 46 -5.11 1.06 14.77
N ASP A 47 -4.48 1.67 15.76
CA ASP A 47 -3.55 2.78 15.59
C ASP A 47 -2.32 2.39 14.75
N HIS A 48 -1.77 1.20 14.95
CA HIS A 48 -0.65 0.72 14.14
C HIS A 48 -1.08 0.41 12.71
N ILE A 49 -2.27 -0.18 12.52
CA ILE A 49 -2.84 -0.40 11.18
C ILE A 49 -3.06 0.93 10.46
N ILE A 50 -3.58 1.95 11.15
CA ILE A 50 -3.76 3.30 10.62
C ILE A 50 -2.42 3.92 10.23
N LYS A 51 -1.39 3.76 11.06
CA LYS A 51 -0.05 4.31 10.82
C LYS A 51 0.67 3.67 9.63
N GLU A 52 0.58 2.35 9.48
CA GLU A 52 1.35 1.60 8.47
C GLU A 52 0.58 1.40 7.14
N SER A 53 -0.73 1.65 7.11
CA SER A 53 -1.55 1.52 5.90
C SER A 53 -1.50 2.80 5.06
N SER A 54 -0.73 2.78 3.98
CA SER A 54 -0.58 3.92 3.07
C SER A 54 -1.89 4.40 2.43
N LEU A 55 -2.91 3.53 2.30
CA LEU A 55 -4.21 3.92 1.74
C LEU A 55 -5.12 4.63 2.74
N ILE A 56 -4.87 4.53 4.05
CA ILE A 56 -5.74 5.16 5.04
C ILE A 56 -5.65 6.69 4.95
N GLU A 57 -4.45 7.25 4.78
CA GLU A 57 -4.30 8.70 4.58
C GLU A 57 -4.92 9.17 3.26
N VAL A 58 -4.75 8.42 2.17
CA VAL A 58 -5.38 8.72 0.88
C VAL A 58 -6.90 8.71 1.03
N TYR A 59 -7.46 7.68 1.67
CA TYR A 59 -8.89 7.59 1.95
C TYR A 59 -9.38 8.79 2.76
N HIS A 60 -8.68 9.15 3.84
CA HIS A 60 -9.00 10.34 4.62
C HIS A 60 -8.99 11.60 3.75
N SER A 61 -7.95 11.83 2.96
CA SER A 61 -7.86 13.01 2.10
C SER A 61 -9.00 13.12 1.07
N CYS A 62 -9.51 11.99 0.57
CA CYS A 62 -10.64 11.96 -0.35
C CYS A 62 -12.00 12.18 0.34
N HIS A 63 -12.09 11.89 1.64
CA HIS A 63 -13.33 11.93 2.42
C HIS A 63 -13.39 13.08 3.43
N VAL A 64 -12.31 13.84 3.63
CA VAL A 64 -12.39 15.15 4.29
C VAL A 64 -13.24 16.03 3.39
N THR A 65 -14.50 16.16 3.77
CA THR A 65 -15.43 17.11 3.17
C THR A 65 -15.02 18.49 3.66
N VAL A 66 -14.62 19.37 2.74
CA VAL A 66 -14.38 20.80 3.03
C VAL A 66 -15.68 21.46 3.45
#